data_AF-A0A9D0U3E2-F1
#
_entry.id   AF-A0A9D0U3E2-F1
#
_cell.length_a   1.000
_cell.length_b   1.000
_cell.length_c   1.000
_cell.angle_alpha   90.00
_cell.angle_beta   90.00
_cell.angle_gamma   90.00
#
_symmetry.space_group_name_H-M   'P 1'
#
loop_
_entity.id
_entity.type
_entity.pdbx_description
1 polymer ?
#
loop_
_entity_poly.entity_id
_entity_poly.type
_entity_poly.pdbx_seq_one_letter_code
_entity_poly.pdbx_strand_id
1 'polypeptide(L)'
;DKEKEAIKALELATGKFDVALTAEPALGLVPINTKVVVSELLSSPASIKSNSELAISLLKEHNVQAARLLLQPMRDDIVTSTTYLPMATYPDAIKLATKHLIAGKKEEAVALLATTLSTFVTKESIIPLGLVRAESLLAEASTMDKEKDKDKINVNLSLAEEQLEIATLLGYTSDKSLAYEDIKAQIKILKKEIKGDNVIEKMYDKLKTSFSTLIGKEKELEEKAKSSTEKSDTSTPTK
;
A
#
# COMPACT_ATOMS: atom_id res chain seq x y z
N ASP A 1 19.95 -0.90 39.17
CA ASP A 1 20.68 -2.15 38.87
C ASP A 1 20.12 -2.63 37.54
N LYS A 2 20.94 -2.58 36.49
CA LYS A 2 20.46 -2.67 35.09
C LYS A 2 19.82 -4.01 34.77
N GLU A 3 20.23 -5.09 35.44
CA GLU A 3 19.66 -6.42 35.22
C GLU A 3 18.24 -6.53 35.77
N LYS A 4 18.01 -6.01 36.99
CA LYS A 4 16.67 -5.93 37.59
C LYS A 4 15.73 -5.04 36.77
N GLU A 5 16.25 -3.96 36.20
CA GLU A 5 15.49 -3.09 35.30
C GLU A 5 15.10 -3.82 34.00
N ALA A 6 16.02 -4.59 33.42
CA ALA A 6 15.75 -5.39 32.22
C ALA A 6 14.68 -6.47 32.48
N ILE A 7 14.79 -7.21 33.59
CA ILE A 7 13.79 -8.22 33.96
C ILE A 7 12.40 -7.58 34.12
N LYS A 8 12.31 -6.46 34.85
CA LYS A 8 11.04 -5.73 35.01
C LYS A 8 10.44 -5.27 33.68
N ALA A 9 11.27 -4.81 32.74
CA ALA A 9 10.80 -4.39 31.42
C ALA A 9 10.23 -5.56 30.62
N LEU A 10 10.87 -6.73 30.66
CA LEU A 10 10.37 -7.93 29.98
C LEU A 10 9.11 -8.48 30.65
N GLU A 11 9.03 -8.49 31.99
CA GLU A 11 7.82 -8.87 32.73
C GLU A 11 6.63 -7.96 32.39
N LEU A 12 6.87 -6.65 32.30
CA LEU A 12 5.86 -5.68 31.86
C LEU A 12 5.37 -5.99 30.45
N ALA A 13 6.29 -6.29 29.53
CA ALA A 13 5.94 -6.66 28.16
C ALA A 13 5.12 -7.96 28.14
N THR A 14 5.52 -8.99 28.87
CA THR A 14 4.76 -10.24 29.03
C THR A 14 3.35 -9.98 29.54
N GLY A 15 3.18 -9.18 30.60
CA GLY A 15 1.87 -8.84 31.12
C GLY A 15 0.97 -8.15 30.09
N LYS A 16 1.53 -7.25 29.27
CA LYS A 16 0.79 -6.60 28.18
C LYS A 16 0.35 -7.59 27.10
N PHE A 17 1.19 -8.55 26.75
CA PHE A 17 0.83 -9.60 25.80
C PHE A 17 -0.29 -10.49 26.33
N ASP A 18 -0.20 -10.93 27.58
CA ASP A 18 -1.21 -11.79 28.19
C ASP A 18 -2.57 -11.08 28.26
N VAL A 19 -2.60 -9.78 28.61
CA VAL A 19 -3.83 -8.97 28.59
C VAL A 19 -4.42 -8.89 27.18
N ALA A 20 -3.59 -8.59 26.17
CA ALA A 20 -4.04 -8.47 24.79
C ALA A 20 -4.59 -9.80 24.24
N LEU A 21 -3.88 -10.90 24.47
CA LEU A 21 -4.31 -12.24 24.03
C LEU A 21 -5.51 -12.77 24.82
N THR A 22 -5.70 -12.35 26.07
CA THR A 22 -6.92 -12.67 26.83
C THR A 22 -8.13 -11.95 26.25
N ALA A 23 -7.96 -10.69 25.85
CA ALA A 23 -9.03 -9.91 25.21
C ALA A 23 -9.33 -10.42 23.79
N GLU A 24 -8.31 -10.80 23.03
CA GLU A 24 -8.42 -11.28 21.65
C GLU A 24 -7.46 -12.45 21.41
N PRO A 25 -7.88 -13.71 21.66
CA PRO A 25 -7.00 -14.88 21.50
C PRO A 25 -6.50 -15.12 20.08
N ALA A 26 -7.23 -14.65 19.08
CA ALA A 26 -6.89 -14.76 17.66
C ALA A 26 -6.01 -13.61 17.15
N LEU A 27 -5.55 -12.72 18.04
CA LEU A 27 -4.74 -11.57 17.66
C LEU A 27 -3.42 -12.04 17.06
N GLY A 28 -3.26 -11.88 15.75
CA GLY A 28 -2.09 -12.38 15.01
C GLY A 28 -0.98 -11.34 14.80
N LEU A 29 -1.34 -10.18 14.27
CA LEU A 29 -0.42 -9.08 13.94
C LEU A 29 -0.92 -7.78 14.54
N VAL A 30 -0.10 -7.12 15.35
CA VAL A 30 -0.43 -5.82 15.94
C VAL A 30 0.41 -4.73 15.28
N PRO A 31 -0.19 -3.68 14.68
CA PRO A 31 0.57 -2.57 14.11
C PRO A 31 1.27 -1.79 15.22
N ILE A 32 2.58 -1.58 15.09
CA ILE A 32 3.40 -0.85 16.08
C ILE A 32 4.03 0.42 15.53
N ASN A 33 4.12 0.55 14.22
CA ASN A 33 4.66 1.72 13.55
C ASN A 33 4.07 1.82 12.14
N THR A 34 3.77 3.04 11.70
CA THR A 34 3.33 3.33 10.34
C THR A 34 4.12 4.51 9.81
N LYS A 35 4.67 4.36 8.61
CA LYS A 35 5.39 5.41 7.88
C LYS A 35 4.71 5.66 6.55
N VAL A 36 4.51 6.93 6.22
CA VAL A 36 4.00 7.35 4.91
C VAL A 36 5.12 8.08 4.17
N VAL A 37 5.34 7.70 2.93
CA VAL A 37 6.28 8.37 2.00
C VAL A 37 5.51 8.74 0.75
N VAL A 38 5.59 10.00 0.37
CA VAL A 38 5.04 10.52 -0.88
C VAL A 38 6.21 10.74 -1.83
N SER A 39 6.15 10.16 -3.02
CA SER A 39 7.12 10.36 -4.09
C SER A 39 6.38 10.93 -5.28
N GLU A 40 6.77 12.12 -5.72
CA GLU A 40 6.12 12.80 -6.85
C GLU A 40 7.01 12.77 -8.09
N LEU A 41 6.41 12.46 -9.24
CA LEU A 41 7.08 12.57 -10.53
C LEU A 41 6.40 13.66 -11.37
N LEU A 42 7.14 14.72 -11.65
CA LEU A 42 6.72 15.76 -12.59
C LEU A 42 7.23 15.40 -13.99
N SER A 43 6.45 14.59 -14.71
CA SER A 43 6.80 14.09 -16.04
C SER A 43 5.57 13.90 -16.91
N SER A 44 5.76 13.82 -18.23
CA SER A 44 4.71 13.53 -19.19
C SER A 44 4.70 12.05 -19.58
N PRO A 45 3.57 11.49 -20.07
CA PRO A 45 3.51 10.13 -20.58
C PRO A 45 4.61 9.79 -21.59
N ALA A 46 4.87 10.72 -22.53
CA ALA A 46 5.91 10.55 -23.55
C ALA A 46 7.32 10.42 -22.93
N SER A 47 7.62 11.23 -21.92
CA SER A 47 8.92 11.21 -21.24
C SER A 47 9.10 9.93 -20.42
N ILE A 48 8.05 9.48 -19.72
CA ILE A 48 8.05 8.22 -18.99
C ILE A 48 8.29 7.06 -19.95
N LYS A 49 7.56 7.01 -21.07
CA LYS A 49 7.74 5.96 -22.08
C LYS A 49 9.16 5.93 -22.64
N SER A 50 9.70 7.10 -23.01
CA SER A 50 11.08 7.19 -23.54
C SER A 50 12.12 6.73 -22.51
N ASN A 51 11.97 7.12 -21.25
CA ASN A 51 12.86 6.68 -20.18
C ASN A 51 12.75 5.17 -19.93
N SER A 52 11.54 4.60 -19.98
CA SER A 52 11.34 3.15 -19.89
C SER A 52 12.02 2.40 -21.03
N GLU A 53 11.91 2.88 -22.27
CA GLU A 53 12.56 2.27 -23.45
C GLU A 53 14.10 2.36 -23.35
N LEU A 54 14.63 3.47 -22.85
CA LEU A 54 16.06 3.62 -22.60
C LEU A 54 16.54 2.67 -21.49
N ALA A 55 15.79 2.54 -20.39
CA ALA A 55 16.10 1.59 -19.32
C ALA A 55 16.13 0.15 -19.85
N ILE A 56 15.16 -0.23 -20.69
CA ILE A 56 15.14 -1.55 -21.34
C ILE A 56 16.38 -1.76 -22.22
N SER A 57 16.80 -0.75 -22.97
CA SER A 57 17.98 -0.82 -23.84
C SER A 57 19.26 -1.01 -23.02
N LEU A 58 19.43 -0.23 -21.94
CA LEU A 58 20.55 -0.37 -21.00
C LEU A 58 20.60 -1.77 -20.36
N LEU A 59 19.44 -2.34 -20.00
CA LEU A 59 19.37 -3.70 -19.45
C LEU A 59 19.74 -4.76 -20.49
N LYS A 60 19.33 -4.61 -21.75
CA LYS A 60 19.74 -5.51 -22.86
C LYS A 60 21.26 -5.50 -23.07
N GLU A 61 21.90 -4.36 -22.81
CA GLU A 61 23.36 -4.19 -22.86
C GLU A 61 24.08 -4.60 -21.55
N HIS A 62 23.36 -5.19 -20.59
CA HIS A 62 23.86 -5.53 -19.25
C HIS A 62 24.36 -4.33 -18.42
N ASN A 63 24.01 -3.09 -18.79
CA ASN A 63 24.33 -1.88 -18.05
C ASN A 63 23.32 -1.63 -16.92
N VAL A 64 23.32 -2.53 -15.94
CA VAL A 64 22.34 -2.55 -14.83
C VAL A 64 22.41 -1.28 -13.98
N GLN A 65 23.59 -0.71 -13.76
CA GLN A 65 23.74 0.47 -12.90
C GLN A 65 23.15 1.74 -13.54
N ALA A 66 23.35 1.93 -14.85
CA ALA A 66 22.73 3.05 -15.56
C ALA A 66 21.20 2.91 -15.62
N ALA A 67 20.70 1.70 -15.89
CA ALA A 67 19.26 1.43 -15.88
C ALA A 67 18.64 1.70 -14.50
N ARG A 68 19.30 1.29 -13.41
CA ARG A 68 18.86 1.56 -12.04
C ARG A 68 18.74 3.06 -11.75
N LEU A 69 19.74 3.85 -12.12
CA LEU A 69 19.73 5.30 -11.91
C LEU A 69 18.59 5.99 -12.68
N LEU A 70 18.24 5.46 -13.85
CA LEU A 70 17.13 5.98 -14.66
C LEU A 70 15.76 5.62 -14.09
N LEU A 71 15.60 4.39 -13.58
CA LEU A 71 14.32 3.89 -13.04
C LEU A 71 14.03 4.38 -11.62
N GLN A 72 15.06 4.58 -10.79
CA GLN A 72 14.91 4.99 -9.39
C GLN A 72 14.00 6.23 -9.18
N PRO A 73 14.10 7.31 -9.97
CA PRO A 73 13.21 8.46 -9.83
C PRO A 73 11.83 8.27 -10.48
N MET A 74 11.58 7.19 -11.23
CA MET A 74 10.30 6.95 -11.93
C MET A 74 9.25 6.40 -10.97
N ARG A 75 8.85 7.24 -10.00
CA ARG A 75 7.95 6.88 -8.92
C ARG A 75 6.97 8.01 -8.64
N ASP A 76 5.68 7.70 -8.68
CA ASP A 76 4.59 8.65 -8.47
C ASP A 76 3.51 8.00 -7.59
N ASP A 77 3.79 7.90 -6.29
CA ASP A 77 2.97 7.14 -5.35
C ASP A 77 3.03 7.66 -3.91
N ILE A 78 2.05 7.21 -3.14
CA ILE A 78 2.00 7.26 -1.69
C ILE A 78 2.23 5.83 -1.21
N VAL A 79 3.32 5.60 -0.49
CA VAL A 79 3.59 4.32 0.15
C VAL A 79 3.41 4.43 1.64
N THR A 80 2.49 3.61 2.15
CA THR A 80 2.26 3.41 3.59
C THR A 80 2.89 2.08 3.99
N SER A 81 3.97 2.13 4.75
CA SER A 81 4.62 0.95 5.32
C SER A 81 4.20 0.82 6.79
N THR A 82 3.48 -0.24 7.12
CA THR A 82 3.09 -0.57 8.50
C THR A 82 3.91 -1.76 8.98
N THR A 83 4.62 -1.55 10.09
CA THR A 83 5.35 -2.60 10.81
C THR A 83 4.44 -3.22 11.86
N TYR A 84 4.37 -4.54 11.85
CA TYR A 84 3.54 -5.36 12.72
C TYR A 84 4.39 -6.23 13.63
N LEU A 85 3.87 -6.40 14.84
CA LEU A 85 4.35 -7.29 15.90
C LEU A 85 3.59 -8.64 15.82
N PRO A 86 4.29 -9.75 15.50
CA PRO A 86 3.74 -11.10 15.55
C PRO A 86 3.38 -11.58 16.96
N MET A 87 2.09 -11.64 17.25
CA MET A 87 1.58 -12.01 18.58
C MET A 87 1.63 -13.50 18.85
N ALA A 88 1.76 -14.34 17.82
CA ALA A 88 1.89 -15.79 17.97
C ALA A 88 3.25 -16.23 18.54
N THR A 89 4.32 -15.46 18.30
CA THR A 89 5.70 -15.89 18.62
C THR A 89 6.42 -14.95 19.58
N TYR A 90 6.10 -13.65 19.58
CA TYR A 90 6.78 -12.68 20.44
C TYR A 90 6.57 -12.93 21.93
N PRO A 91 5.35 -13.21 22.43
CA PRO A 91 5.14 -13.41 23.87
C PRO A 91 6.03 -14.52 24.44
N ASP A 92 6.15 -15.64 23.72
CA ASP A 92 6.97 -16.78 24.13
C ASP A 92 8.46 -16.46 24.08
N ALA A 93 8.90 -15.73 23.05
CA ALA A 93 10.30 -15.29 22.95
C ALA A 93 10.68 -14.33 24.09
N ILE A 94 9.79 -13.41 24.47
CA ILE A 94 10.01 -12.51 25.62
C ILE A 94 10.04 -13.31 26.92
N LYS A 95 9.11 -14.25 27.13
CA LYS A 95 9.11 -15.15 28.30
C LYS A 95 10.41 -15.96 28.40
N LEU A 96 10.93 -16.46 27.28
CA LEU A 96 12.19 -17.20 27.22
C LEU A 96 13.41 -16.31 27.49
N ALA A 97 13.44 -15.08 26.94
CA ALA A 97 14.49 -14.12 27.23
C ALA A 97 14.54 -13.75 28.72
N THR A 98 13.38 -13.56 29.37
CA THR A 98 13.30 -13.35 30.82
C THR A 98 13.88 -14.52 31.60
N LYS A 99 13.57 -15.77 31.21
CA LYS A 99 14.16 -16.97 31.83
C LYS A 99 15.67 -17.02 31.68
N HIS A 100 16.20 -16.63 30.51
CA HIS A 100 17.64 -16.55 30.31
C HIS A 100 18.31 -15.51 31.21
N LEU A 101 17.73 -14.30 31.33
CA LEU A 101 18.26 -13.28 32.23
C LEU A 101 18.26 -13.73 33.70
N ILE A 102 17.16 -14.31 34.20
CA ILE A 102 17.08 -14.82 35.57
C ILE A 102 18.13 -15.91 35.83
N ALA A 103 18.47 -16.71 34.81
CA ALA A 103 19.50 -17.74 34.89
C ALA A 103 20.94 -17.21 34.70
N GLY A 104 21.14 -15.89 34.61
CA GLY A 104 22.45 -15.27 34.35
C GLY A 104 22.97 -15.45 32.93
N LYS A 105 22.14 -15.95 32.00
CA LYS A 105 22.47 -16.21 30.58
C LYS A 105 22.19 -14.97 29.73
N LYS A 106 22.98 -13.93 29.98
CA LYS A 106 22.73 -12.60 29.42
C LYS A 106 22.92 -12.57 27.91
N GLU A 107 23.98 -13.19 27.41
CA GLU A 107 24.34 -13.23 26.00
C GLU A 107 23.23 -13.94 25.19
N GLU A 108 22.70 -15.04 25.72
CA GLU A 108 21.60 -15.79 25.11
C GLU A 108 20.30 -14.99 25.11
N ALA A 109 20.00 -14.27 26.19
CA ALA A 109 18.83 -13.38 26.25
C ALA A 109 18.92 -12.27 25.19
N VAL A 110 20.08 -11.62 25.08
CA VAL A 110 20.30 -10.54 24.09
C VAL A 110 20.23 -11.08 22.66
N ALA A 111 20.85 -12.22 22.39
CA ALA A 111 20.80 -12.86 21.08
C ALA A 111 19.36 -13.21 20.69
N LEU A 112 18.60 -13.82 21.60
CA LEU A 112 17.19 -14.14 21.37
C LEU A 112 16.37 -12.87 21.08
N LEU A 113 16.50 -11.82 21.89
CA LEU A 113 15.79 -10.56 21.68
C LEU A 113 16.13 -9.91 20.33
N ALA A 114 17.40 -9.93 19.92
CA ALA A 114 17.83 -9.42 18.63
C ALA A 114 17.23 -10.22 17.45
N THR A 115 17.23 -11.55 17.55
CA THR A 115 16.56 -12.41 16.57
C THR A 115 15.07 -12.13 16.54
N THR A 116 14.41 -12.05 17.70
CA THR A 116 12.98 -11.75 17.80
C THR A 116 12.67 -10.42 17.14
N LEU A 117 13.35 -9.32 17.46
CA LEU A 117 13.13 -8.00 16.85
C LEU A 117 13.28 -8.01 15.31
N SER A 118 14.08 -8.92 14.76
CA SER A 118 14.28 -9.05 13.31
C SER A 118 13.10 -9.75 12.60
N THR A 119 12.11 -10.24 13.35
CA THR A 119 10.93 -10.95 12.81
C THR A 119 9.69 -10.06 12.64
N PHE A 120 9.82 -8.74 12.85
CA PHE A 120 8.72 -7.82 12.55
C PHE A 120 8.28 -7.97 11.10
N VAL A 121 6.97 -7.95 10.88
CA VAL A 121 6.39 -8.05 9.54
C VAL A 121 6.12 -6.63 9.06
N THR A 122 6.71 -6.23 7.93
CA THR A 122 6.35 -4.96 7.28
C THR A 122 5.42 -5.24 6.11
N LYS A 123 4.28 -4.56 6.06
CA LYS A 123 3.39 -4.56 4.90
C LYS A 123 3.35 -3.18 4.30
N GLU A 124 3.32 -3.13 2.97
CA GLU A 124 3.24 -1.89 2.22
C GLU A 124 1.92 -1.83 1.47
N SER A 125 1.29 -0.66 1.51
CA SER A 125 0.19 -0.27 0.61
C SER A 125 0.70 0.87 -0.27
N ILE A 126 0.44 0.77 -1.57
CA ILE A 126 0.97 1.66 -2.60
C ILE A 126 -0.20 2.27 -3.37
N ILE A 127 -0.49 3.54 -3.12
CA ILE A 127 -1.53 4.29 -3.83
C ILE A 127 -0.86 5.17 -4.90
N PRO A 128 -1.11 4.96 -6.20
CA PRO A 128 -0.53 5.80 -7.26
C PRO A 128 -1.07 7.22 -7.20
N LEU A 129 -0.20 8.23 -7.25
CA LEU A 129 -0.63 9.63 -7.21
C LEU A 129 -1.43 10.02 -8.45
N GLY A 130 -1.09 9.50 -9.63
CA GLY A 130 -1.91 9.69 -10.84
C GLY A 130 -3.37 9.28 -10.65
N LEU A 131 -3.65 8.24 -9.87
CA LEU A 131 -5.03 7.83 -9.56
C LEU A 131 -5.75 8.86 -8.66
N VAL A 132 -5.06 9.35 -7.62
CA VAL A 132 -5.60 10.35 -6.70
C VAL A 132 -5.83 11.69 -7.41
N ARG A 133 -4.88 12.13 -8.25
CA ARG A 133 -5.01 13.36 -9.05
C ARG A 133 -6.16 13.24 -10.05
N ALA A 134 -6.32 12.10 -10.73
CA ALA A 134 -7.43 11.87 -11.64
C ALA A 134 -8.81 11.93 -10.93
N GLU A 135 -8.92 11.36 -9.72
CA GLU A 135 -10.13 11.49 -8.88
C GLU A 135 -10.43 12.95 -8.55
N SER A 136 -9.42 13.73 -8.13
CA SER A 136 -9.58 15.15 -7.81
C SER A 136 -10.04 15.98 -9.02
N LEU A 137 -9.42 15.76 -10.19
CA LEU A 137 -9.78 16.43 -11.43
C LEU A 137 -11.23 16.12 -11.84
N LEU A 138 -11.70 14.90 -11.59
CA LEU A 138 -13.09 14.51 -11.83
C LEU A 138 -14.07 15.15 -10.86
N ALA A 139 -13.70 15.27 -9.58
CA ALA A 139 -14.50 15.99 -8.60
C ALA A 139 -14.64 17.47 -8.99
N GLU A 140 -13.56 18.12 -9.40
CA GLU A 140 -13.57 19.49 -9.92
C GLU A 140 -14.45 19.61 -11.18
N ALA A 141 -14.30 18.70 -12.14
CA ALA A 141 -15.13 18.66 -13.35
C ALA A 141 -16.62 18.55 -13.03
N SER A 142 -16.99 17.74 -12.03
CA SER A 142 -18.37 17.61 -11.55
C SER A 142 -18.90 18.92 -10.94
N THR A 143 -18.07 19.70 -10.24
CA THR A 143 -18.47 21.00 -9.71
C THR A 143 -18.66 22.05 -10.80
N MET A 144 -17.80 22.07 -11.82
CA MET A 144 -17.84 23.01 -12.94
C MET A 144 -19.02 22.78 -13.89
N ASP A 145 -19.59 21.57 -13.92
CA ASP A 145 -20.82 21.27 -14.67
C ASP A 145 -21.98 22.19 -14.25
N LYS A 146 -22.04 22.55 -12.97
CA LYS A 146 -23.02 23.51 -12.43
C LYS A 146 -22.84 24.92 -12.99
N GLU A 147 -21.61 25.26 -13.36
CA GLU A 147 -21.23 26.55 -13.96
C GLU A 147 -21.33 26.55 -15.49
N LYS A 148 -21.62 25.40 -16.11
CA LYS A 148 -21.74 25.17 -17.57
C LYS A 148 -20.49 25.52 -18.38
N ASP A 149 -19.31 25.49 -17.76
CA ASP A 149 -18.03 25.75 -18.42
C ASP A 149 -17.48 24.47 -19.10
N LYS A 150 -18.07 24.11 -20.25
CA LYS A 150 -17.77 22.87 -20.97
C LYS A 150 -16.30 22.74 -21.39
N ASP A 151 -15.61 23.85 -21.61
CA ASP A 151 -14.20 23.82 -22.02
C ASP A 151 -13.29 23.44 -20.85
N LYS A 152 -13.48 24.04 -19.67
CA LYS A 152 -12.72 23.67 -18.46
C LYS A 152 -12.98 22.22 -18.03
N ILE A 153 -14.23 21.76 -18.13
CA ILE A 153 -14.56 20.37 -17.84
C ILE A 153 -13.77 19.42 -18.77
N ASN A 154 -13.74 19.72 -20.09
CA ASN A 154 -12.98 18.90 -21.04
C ASN A 154 -11.46 18.91 -20.77
N VAL A 155 -10.91 20.03 -20.30
CA VAL A 155 -9.51 20.11 -19.86
C VAL A 155 -9.27 19.18 -18.67
N ASN A 156 -10.07 19.28 -17.61
CA ASN A 156 -9.91 18.43 -16.42
C ASN A 156 -10.06 16.93 -16.74
N LEU A 157 -11.00 16.56 -17.60
CA LEU A 157 -11.15 15.17 -18.03
C LEU A 157 -9.95 14.67 -18.84
N SER A 158 -9.34 15.53 -19.66
CA SER A 158 -8.14 15.18 -20.43
C SER A 158 -6.92 15.02 -19.51
N LEU A 159 -6.77 15.90 -18.52
CA LEU A 159 -5.73 15.78 -17.49
C LEU A 159 -5.93 14.51 -16.65
N ALA A 160 -7.18 14.14 -16.33
CA ALA A 160 -7.46 12.91 -15.60
C ALA A 160 -7.05 11.67 -16.41
N GLU A 161 -7.32 11.64 -17.72
CA GLU A 161 -6.83 10.58 -18.62
C GLU A 161 -5.30 10.51 -18.63
N GLU A 162 -4.62 11.66 -18.70
CA GLU A 162 -3.15 11.74 -18.68
C GLU A 162 -2.56 11.18 -17.37
N GLN A 163 -3.16 11.52 -16.22
CA GLN A 163 -2.71 10.99 -14.92
C GLN A 163 -2.91 9.48 -14.80
N LEU A 164 -4.01 8.93 -15.35
CA LEU A 164 -4.22 7.48 -15.43
C LEU A 164 -3.22 6.81 -16.39
N GLU A 165 -2.83 7.49 -17.46
CA GLU A 165 -1.80 7.01 -18.39
C GLU A 165 -0.42 6.98 -17.72
N ILE A 166 -0.04 8.02 -16.97
CA ILE A 166 1.18 8.06 -16.15
C ILE A 166 1.20 6.86 -15.19
N ALA A 167 0.13 6.63 -14.45
CA ALA A 167 0.04 5.49 -13.53
C ALA A 167 0.16 4.13 -14.25
N THR A 168 -0.38 4.03 -15.48
CA THR A 168 -0.26 2.83 -16.33
C THR A 168 1.19 2.61 -16.77
N LEU A 169 1.86 3.65 -17.26
CA LEU A 169 3.23 3.58 -17.76
C LEU A 169 4.26 3.29 -16.67
N LEU A 170 3.98 3.72 -15.44
CA LEU A 170 4.80 3.40 -14.25
C LEU A 170 4.51 1.99 -13.70
N GLY A 171 3.55 1.26 -14.27
CA GLY A 171 3.29 -0.14 -13.95
C GLY A 171 2.37 -0.39 -12.76
N TYR A 172 1.69 0.63 -12.24
CA TYR A 172 0.80 0.50 -11.07
C TYR A 172 -0.53 -0.22 -11.38
N THR A 173 -0.79 -0.58 -12.63
CA THR A 173 -2.07 -1.13 -13.08
C THR A 173 -2.09 -2.65 -13.16
N SER A 174 -1.01 -3.34 -12.78
CA SER A 174 -0.76 -4.76 -13.13
C SER A 174 -1.98 -5.69 -12.97
N ASP A 175 -2.40 -5.95 -11.74
CA ASP A 175 -3.53 -6.75 -11.28
C ASP A 175 -4.88 -6.00 -11.34
N LYS A 176 -4.85 -4.68 -11.56
CA LYS A 176 -6.04 -3.81 -11.62
C LYS A 176 -6.33 -3.28 -13.04
N SER A 177 -5.72 -3.85 -14.07
CA SER A 177 -5.72 -3.30 -15.43
C SER A 177 -7.13 -3.09 -15.99
N LEU A 178 -8.03 -4.05 -15.78
CA LEU A 178 -9.43 -3.95 -16.18
C LEU A 178 -10.16 -2.78 -15.49
N ALA A 179 -9.86 -2.50 -14.23
CA ALA A 179 -10.48 -1.40 -13.50
C ALA A 179 -9.98 -0.03 -13.99
N TYR A 180 -8.69 0.07 -14.33
CA TYR A 180 -8.14 1.28 -14.96
C TYR A 180 -8.72 1.52 -16.35
N GLU A 181 -8.84 0.48 -17.17
CA GLU A 181 -9.43 0.60 -18.51
C GLU A 181 -10.92 0.94 -18.46
N ASP A 182 -11.68 0.39 -17.49
CA ASP A 182 -13.07 0.78 -17.26
C ASP A 182 -13.18 2.26 -16.88
N ILE A 183 -12.35 2.76 -15.96
CA ILE A 183 -12.33 4.19 -15.60
C ILE A 183 -12.00 5.06 -16.82
N LYS A 184 -10.95 4.73 -17.59
CA LYS A 184 -10.61 5.47 -18.82
C LYS A 184 -11.77 5.46 -19.81
N ALA A 185 -12.44 4.33 -20.00
CA ALA A 185 -13.60 4.23 -20.88
C ALA A 185 -14.77 5.11 -20.39
N GLN A 186 -15.06 5.10 -19.09
CA GLN A 186 -16.08 5.96 -18.49
C GLN A 186 -15.77 7.46 -18.69
N ILE A 187 -14.50 7.88 -18.52
CA ILE A 187 -14.08 9.27 -18.80
C ILE A 187 -14.28 9.62 -20.28
N LYS A 188 -13.93 8.72 -21.21
CA LYS A 188 -14.17 8.94 -22.66
C LYS A 188 -15.64 9.09 -23.00
N ILE A 189 -16.52 8.30 -22.38
CA ILE A 189 -17.97 8.44 -22.55
C ILE A 189 -18.40 9.81 -22.01
N LEU A 190 -17.98 10.18 -20.80
CA LEU A 190 -18.29 11.47 -20.19
C LEU A 190 -17.90 12.66 -21.08
N LYS A 191 -16.69 12.66 -21.65
CA LYS A 191 -16.23 13.69 -22.62
C LYS A 191 -17.14 13.82 -23.84
N LYS A 192 -17.74 12.71 -24.31
CA LYS A 192 -18.69 12.74 -25.44
C LYS A 192 -20.04 13.32 -25.00
N GLU A 193 -20.54 12.91 -23.85
CA GLU A 193 -21.84 13.32 -23.32
C GLU A 193 -21.88 14.81 -22.97
N ILE A 194 -20.78 15.39 -22.45
CA ILE A 194 -20.66 16.83 -22.16
C ILE A 194 -20.84 17.71 -23.40
N LYS A 195 -20.46 17.21 -24.58
CA LYS A 195 -20.67 17.93 -25.84
C LYS A 195 -22.14 17.97 -26.24
N GLY A 196 -22.95 17.02 -25.77
CA GLY A 196 -24.39 17.01 -25.93
C GLY A 196 -25.13 17.79 -24.84
N ASP A 197 -26.45 17.57 -24.77
CA ASP A 197 -27.37 18.13 -23.77
C ASP A 197 -27.81 17.07 -22.74
N ASN A 198 -27.03 16.00 -22.58
CA ASN A 198 -27.37 14.87 -21.73
C ASN A 198 -27.09 15.16 -20.25
N VAL A 199 -27.89 14.57 -19.36
CA VAL A 199 -27.69 14.67 -17.90
C VAL A 199 -26.58 13.71 -17.48
N ILE A 200 -25.45 14.24 -17.03
CA ILE A 200 -24.21 13.49 -16.77
C ILE A 200 -23.90 13.26 -15.27
N GLU A 201 -24.72 13.76 -14.35
CA GLU A 201 -24.51 13.64 -12.88
C GLU A 201 -24.27 12.19 -12.43
N LYS A 202 -25.11 11.26 -12.91
CA LYS A 202 -24.98 9.82 -12.61
C LYS A 202 -23.67 9.20 -13.11
N MET A 203 -23.05 9.79 -14.14
CA MET A 203 -21.77 9.30 -14.66
C MET A 203 -20.62 9.68 -13.73
N TYR A 204 -20.65 10.87 -13.14
CA TYR A 204 -19.70 11.27 -12.10
C TYR A 204 -19.81 10.40 -10.85
N ASP A 205 -21.02 10.09 -10.40
CA ASP A 205 -21.24 9.19 -9.26
C ASP A 205 -20.67 7.79 -9.51
N LYS A 206 -20.87 7.26 -10.72
CA LYS A 206 -20.32 5.97 -11.13
C LYS A 206 -18.78 6.00 -11.13
N LEU A 207 -18.19 7.04 -11.72
CA LEU A 207 -16.73 7.23 -11.72
C LEU A 207 -16.18 7.31 -10.30
N LYS A 208 -16.77 8.13 -9.43
CA LYS A 208 -16.38 8.25 -8.01
C LYS A 208 -16.39 6.89 -7.32
N THR A 209 -17.42 6.08 -7.57
CA THR A 209 -17.51 4.71 -7.02
C THR A 209 -16.39 3.81 -7.56
N SER A 210 -16.07 3.89 -8.85
CA SER A 210 -14.95 3.15 -9.46
C SER A 210 -13.61 3.54 -8.82
N PHE A 211 -13.31 4.84 -8.64
CA PHE A 211 -12.09 5.32 -7.99
C PHE A 211 -12.01 4.88 -6.52
N SER A 212 -13.09 5.08 -5.75
CA SER A 212 -13.17 4.66 -4.35
C SER A 212 -12.95 3.15 -4.20
N THR A 213 -13.45 2.34 -5.12
CA THR A 213 -13.21 0.88 -5.12
C THR A 213 -11.74 0.58 -5.41
N LEU A 214 -11.12 1.29 -6.35
CA LEU A 214 -9.75 1.03 -6.79
C LEU A 214 -8.72 1.41 -5.71
N ILE A 215 -8.95 2.55 -5.03
CA ILE A 215 -8.17 3.06 -3.90
C ILE A 215 -8.49 2.26 -2.62
N GLY A 216 -9.77 2.02 -2.34
CA GLY A 216 -10.25 1.40 -1.10
C GLY A 216 -9.94 -0.09 -0.97
N LYS A 217 -9.80 -0.84 -2.07
CA LYS A 217 -9.42 -2.26 -2.04
C LYS A 217 -7.99 -2.54 -1.58
N GLU A 218 -7.14 -1.53 -1.45
CA GLU A 218 -5.84 -1.71 -0.78
C GLU A 218 -5.97 -1.87 0.74
N LYS A 219 -7.05 -1.37 1.36
CA LYS A 219 -7.37 -1.63 2.77
C LYS A 219 -7.86 -3.06 3.02
N GLU A 220 -8.46 -3.73 2.03
CA GLU A 220 -8.88 -5.14 2.17
C GLU A 220 -7.69 -6.11 2.33
N LEU A 221 -6.48 -5.74 1.93
CA LEU A 221 -5.27 -6.51 2.21
C LEU A 221 -4.87 -6.44 3.70
N GLU A 222 -5.26 -5.38 4.41
CA GLU A 222 -5.14 -5.28 5.87
C GLU A 222 -6.17 -6.15 6.60
N GLU A 223 -7.35 -6.40 6.01
CA GLU A 223 -8.35 -7.30 6.58
C GLU A 223 -8.06 -8.77 6.26
N LYS A 224 -7.59 -9.08 5.05
CA LYS A 224 -7.12 -10.44 4.71
C LYS A 224 -5.93 -10.86 5.56
N ALA A 225 -5.11 -9.93 6.03
CA ALA A 225 -4.07 -10.18 7.03
C ALA A 225 -4.61 -10.70 8.37
N LYS A 226 -5.83 -10.30 8.76
CA LYS A 226 -6.52 -10.82 9.95
C LYS A 226 -7.16 -12.19 9.70
N SER A 227 -7.56 -12.47 8.46
CA SER A 227 -8.27 -13.70 8.06
C SER A 227 -7.37 -14.84 7.54
N SER A 228 -6.16 -14.56 7.03
CA SER A 228 -5.30 -15.60 6.41
C SER A 228 -4.72 -16.64 7.38
N THR A 229 -4.92 -16.49 8.68
CA THR A 229 -4.59 -17.50 9.70
C THR A 229 -5.66 -18.59 9.85
N GLU A 230 -6.82 -18.48 9.18
CA GLU A 230 -7.95 -19.41 9.36
C GLU A 230 -7.99 -20.58 8.35
N LYS A 231 -7.04 -20.69 7.40
CA LYS A 231 -7.10 -21.70 6.30
C LYS A 231 -5.90 -22.64 6.14
N SER A 232 -5.05 -22.82 7.16
CA SER A 232 -3.96 -23.82 7.08
C SER A 232 -4.13 -25.06 7.97
N ASP A 233 -5.31 -25.32 8.54
CA ASP A 233 -5.57 -26.53 9.33
C ASP A 233 -6.80 -27.32 8.85
N THR A 234 -6.76 -27.82 7.61
CA THR A 234 -7.53 -29.02 7.24
C THR A 234 -6.77 -29.86 6.21
N SER A 235 -5.74 -30.56 6.66
CA SER A 235 -5.28 -31.79 5.99
C SER A 235 -4.74 -32.76 7.03
N THR A 236 -5.64 -33.49 7.67
CA THR A 236 -5.33 -34.67 8.48
C THR A 236 -4.76 -35.77 7.57
N PRO A 237 -3.64 -36.43 7.92
CA PRO A 237 -3.15 -37.57 7.17
C PRO A 237 -3.91 -38.82 7.59
N THR A 238 -4.63 -39.43 6.64
CA THR A 238 -5.24 -40.75 6.80
C THR A 238 -4.14 -41.80 6.96
N LYS A 239 -4.15 -42.53 8.08
CA LYS A 239 -3.47 -43.82 8.23
C LYS A 239 -4.24 -44.91 7.50
#